data_AF-A0A952WWT0-F1
#
_entry.id   AF-A0A952WWT0-F1
#
_cell.length_a   1.000
_cell.length_b   1.000
_cell.length_c   1.000
_cell.angle_alpha   90.00
_cell.angle_beta   90.00
_cell.angle_gamma   90.00
#
_symmetry.space_group_name_H-M   'P 1'
#
loop_
_entity.id
_entity.type
_entity.pdbx_description
1 polymer ?
#
loop_
_entity_poly.entity_id
_entity_poly.type
_entity_poly.pdbx_seq_one_letter_code
_entity_poly.pdbx_strand_id
1 'polypeptide(L)'
;MKDRDVPGVPGAFGSGTGARRMAERIPPEVLREALGALLGDDAAPDVRADEALARKIRGIEQEYRAAQRAYMAEHREEMIELRREANLGGRGAQELDRAIGRPRPGEAPRERRRDADVAMDGSESPMMGEVPDEQQAAARQRLRQIMEGAPRVEDFATRVWESLAAPQRAAVEARLDEWRAAEAKRREEAYVRQRAMERERNAPAAQPESAQRPARRPQAEAEMMQRRPQMADGQAPERPNVAAAQRRERLMRLFERLSPEQQENMLQRLENALRDGTMPGAAAPGPARGRAQRAPADAAKPAPSMDGVEVPGPAEVD
;
A
#
# COMPACT_ATOMS: atom_id res chain seq x y z
N MET A 1 -30.54 15.06 5.32
CA MET A 1 -29.57 14.92 4.22
C MET A 1 -29.86 13.58 3.56
N LYS A 2 -30.10 13.53 2.24
CA LYS A 2 -30.29 12.25 1.53
C LYS A 2 -28.91 11.61 1.37
N ASP A 3 -28.76 10.36 1.80
CA ASP A 3 -27.51 9.62 1.66
C ASP A 3 -27.12 9.52 0.18
N ARG A 4 -25.97 10.11 -0.14
CA ARG A 4 -25.35 10.10 -1.47
C ARG A 4 -24.59 8.80 -1.64
N ASP A 5 -25.31 7.71 -1.87
CA ASP A 5 -24.69 6.44 -2.27
C ASP A 5 -24.25 6.54 -3.72
N VAL A 6 -22.97 6.87 -3.90
CA VAL A 6 -22.26 6.71 -5.17
C VAL A 6 -21.59 5.33 -5.13
N PRO A 7 -21.96 4.40 -6.03
CA PRO A 7 -21.32 3.09 -6.10
C PRO A 7 -19.80 3.22 -6.25
N GLY A 8 -19.04 2.67 -5.30
CA GLY A 8 -17.58 2.76 -5.26
C GLY A 8 -16.98 3.86 -4.39
N VAL A 9 -17.80 4.67 -3.72
CA VAL A 9 -17.36 5.59 -2.65
C VAL A 9 -17.92 5.07 -1.32
N PRO A 10 -17.16 4.27 -0.54
CA PRO A 10 -17.69 3.69 0.69
C PRO A 10 -17.92 4.78 1.76
N GLY A 11 -19.20 5.07 2.01
CA GLY A 11 -19.69 5.85 3.14
C GLY A 11 -19.65 5.08 4.45
N ALA A 12 -18.46 4.92 5.03
CA ALA A 12 -18.30 4.56 6.45
C ALA A 12 -16.95 5.05 7.00
N PHE A 13 -16.96 6.24 7.59
CA PHE A 13 -15.87 6.82 8.39
C PHE A 13 -15.70 6.06 9.73
N GLY A 14 -15.33 4.78 9.68
CA GLY A 14 -14.88 4.01 10.84
C GLY A 14 -13.41 3.65 10.67
N SER A 15 -12.52 4.16 11.52
CA SER A 15 -11.06 4.00 11.50
C SER A 15 -10.63 2.52 11.64
N GLY A 16 -9.84 1.98 10.70
CA GLY A 16 -9.20 0.68 10.93
C GLY A 16 -8.61 -0.10 9.75
N THR A 17 -8.89 0.26 8.49
CA THR A 17 -8.44 -0.53 7.31
C THR A 17 -7.92 0.33 6.15
N GLY A 18 -7.07 1.32 6.43
CA GLY A 18 -6.62 2.31 5.43
C GLY A 18 -5.93 1.73 4.18
N ALA A 19 -5.18 0.63 4.31
CA ALA A 19 -4.47 0.03 3.18
C ALA A 19 -5.39 -0.77 2.21
N ARG A 20 -6.48 -1.34 2.73
CA ARG A 20 -7.47 -2.06 1.88
C ARG A 20 -8.42 -1.08 1.17
N ARG A 21 -8.77 0.04 1.81
CA ARG A 21 -9.67 1.06 1.24
C ARG A 21 -9.08 1.81 0.05
N MET A 22 -7.76 1.98 -0.01
CA MET A 22 -7.13 2.57 -1.21
C MET A 22 -7.22 1.64 -2.43
N ALA A 23 -7.31 0.32 -2.22
CA ALA A 23 -7.36 -0.65 -3.31
C ALA A 23 -8.74 -0.76 -3.98
N GLU A 24 -9.78 -0.20 -3.36
CA GLU A 24 -11.16 -0.16 -3.87
C GLU A 24 -11.52 1.18 -4.50
N ARG A 25 -10.71 2.23 -4.26
CA ARG A 25 -10.92 3.53 -4.88
C ARG A 25 -10.69 3.41 -6.39
N ILE A 26 -11.74 3.63 -7.16
CA ILE A 26 -11.69 3.58 -8.62
C ILE A 26 -10.71 4.65 -9.12
N PRO A 27 -9.65 4.28 -9.85
CA PRO A 27 -8.75 5.27 -10.42
C PRO A 27 -9.51 6.25 -11.32
N PRO A 28 -9.21 7.56 -11.28
CA PRO A 28 -9.91 8.56 -12.11
C PRO A 28 -9.80 8.28 -13.61
N GLU A 29 -8.74 7.61 -14.04
CA GLU A 29 -8.56 7.14 -15.42
C GLU A 29 -9.63 6.13 -15.81
N VAL A 30 -9.93 5.18 -14.93
CA VAL A 30 -10.90 4.11 -15.14
C VAL A 30 -12.32 4.66 -15.18
N LEU A 31 -12.64 5.61 -14.29
CA LEU A 31 -13.93 6.30 -14.34
C LEU A 31 -14.10 7.06 -15.67
N ARG A 32 -13.05 7.74 -16.14
CA ARG A 32 -13.06 8.44 -17.45
C ARG A 32 -13.24 7.47 -18.62
N GLU A 33 -12.56 6.33 -18.58
CA GLU A 33 -12.72 5.27 -19.59
C GLU A 33 -14.15 4.71 -19.58
N ALA A 34 -14.71 4.41 -18.41
CA ALA A 34 -16.07 3.92 -18.26
C ALA A 34 -17.12 4.94 -18.74
N LEU A 35 -16.93 6.23 -18.46
CA LEU A 35 -17.76 7.31 -19.00
C LEU A 35 -17.58 7.47 -20.52
N GLY A 36 -16.39 7.20 -21.04
CA GLY A 36 -16.09 7.19 -22.47
C GLY A 36 -16.95 6.19 -23.24
N ALA A 37 -17.32 5.06 -22.62
CA ALA A 37 -18.22 4.09 -23.21
C ALA A 37 -19.63 4.65 -23.48
N LEU A 38 -20.09 5.66 -22.74
CA LEU A 38 -21.37 6.35 -22.99
C LEU A 38 -21.28 7.36 -24.15
N LEU A 39 -20.09 7.91 -24.37
CA LEU A 39 -19.82 8.94 -25.38
C LEU A 39 -19.45 8.34 -26.75
N GLY A 40 -19.09 7.06 -26.79
CA GLY A 40 -18.73 6.34 -28.01
C GLY A 40 -19.91 6.08 -28.93
N ASP A 41 -19.63 5.95 -30.22
CA ASP A 41 -20.63 5.67 -31.25
C ASP A 41 -21.23 4.26 -31.13
N ASP A 42 -20.51 3.35 -30.48
CA ASP A 42 -20.89 1.94 -30.26
C ASP A 42 -21.85 1.73 -29.08
N ALA A 43 -22.19 2.79 -28.33
CA ALA A 43 -23.13 2.69 -27.22
C ALA A 43 -24.55 2.38 -27.71
N ALA A 44 -25.27 1.51 -27.00
CA ALA A 44 -26.69 1.27 -27.25
C ALA A 44 -27.47 2.60 -27.21
N PRO A 45 -28.48 2.81 -28.07
CA PRO A 45 -29.12 4.13 -28.26
C PRO A 45 -29.78 4.68 -26.99
N ASP A 46 -30.21 3.82 -26.07
CA ASP A 46 -30.77 4.15 -24.76
C ASP A 46 -29.71 4.45 -23.69
N VAL A 47 -28.48 4.00 -23.91
CA VAL A 47 -27.30 4.22 -23.04
C VAL A 47 -26.44 5.38 -23.54
N ARG A 48 -26.48 5.68 -24.83
CA ARG A 48 -25.66 6.74 -25.43
C ARG A 48 -25.98 8.09 -24.79
N ALA A 49 -24.93 8.83 -24.44
CA ALA A 49 -25.11 10.18 -23.94
C ALA A 49 -25.59 11.09 -25.08
N ASP A 50 -26.67 11.84 -24.83
CA ASP A 50 -27.10 12.88 -25.76
C ASP A 50 -26.09 14.06 -25.76
N GLU A 51 -26.19 14.93 -26.76
CA GLU A 51 -25.27 16.07 -26.88
C GLU A 51 -25.35 17.04 -25.69
N ALA A 52 -26.52 17.11 -25.03
CA ALA A 52 -26.73 17.97 -23.87
C ALA A 52 -25.98 17.43 -22.64
N LEU A 53 -26.12 16.14 -22.34
CA LEU A 53 -25.41 15.44 -21.28
C LEU A 53 -23.91 15.42 -21.55
N ALA A 54 -23.48 15.13 -22.79
CA ALA A 54 -22.07 15.17 -23.16
C ALA A 54 -21.45 16.55 -22.92
N ARG A 55 -22.16 17.63 -23.26
CA ARG A 55 -21.74 19.00 -22.93
C ARG A 55 -21.69 19.24 -21.42
N LYS A 56 -22.69 18.78 -20.67
CA LYS A 56 -22.75 18.90 -19.21
C LYS A 56 -21.58 18.18 -18.53
N ILE A 57 -21.29 16.94 -18.91
CA ILE A 57 -20.16 16.16 -18.37
C ILE A 57 -18.84 16.88 -18.64
N ARG A 58 -18.62 17.37 -19.88
CA ARG A 58 -17.43 18.15 -20.23
C ARG A 58 -17.32 19.45 -19.42
N GLY A 59 -18.44 20.13 -19.15
CA GLY A 59 -18.49 21.31 -18.29
C GLY A 59 -18.03 21.01 -16.87
N ILE A 60 -18.58 19.95 -16.26
CA ILE A 60 -18.21 19.50 -14.91
C ILE A 60 -16.71 19.14 -14.86
N GLU A 61 -16.16 18.50 -15.89
CA GLU A 61 -14.73 18.17 -15.97
C GLU A 61 -13.85 19.43 -16.08
N GLN A 62 -14.24 20.39 -16.92
CA GLN A 62 -13.51 21.65 -17.07
C GLN A 62 -13.51 22.47 -15.79
N GLU A 63 -14.65 22.56 -15.10
CA GLU A 63 -14.77 23.21 -13.80
C GLU A 63 -13.86 22.55 -12.75
N TYR A 64 -13.87 21.22 -12.66
CA TYR A 64 -13.01 20.48 -11.75
C TYR A 64 -11.53 20.75 -12.02
N ARG A 65 -11.09 20.65 -13.28
CA ARG A 65 -9.69 20.92 -13.67
C ARG A 65 -9.30 22.38 -13.45
N ALA A 66 -10.22 23.32 -13.62
CA ALA A 66 -9.98 24.74 -13.33
C ALA A 66 -9.82 24.96 -11.82
N ALA A 67 -10.72 24.41 -11.00
CA ALA A 67 -10.67 24.49 -9.55
C ALA A 67 -9.39 23.86 -8.99
N GLN A 68 -9.00 22.68 -9.48
CA GLN A 68 -7.77 22.01 -9.05
C GLN A 68 -6.52 22.82 -9.41
N ARG A 69 -6.45 23.39 -10.62
CA ARG A 69 -5.33 24.24 -11.03
C ARG A 69 -5.26 25.52 -10.21
N ALA A 70 -6.39 26.17 -9.95
CA ALA A 70 -6.47 27.36 -9.13
C ALA A 70 -5.97 27.07 -7.70
N TYR A 71 -6.45 25.99 -7.10
CA TYR A 71 -6.04 25.54 -5.76
C TYR A 71 -4.53 25.26 -5.68
N MET A 72 -3.99 24.50 -6.64
CA MET A 72 -2.56 24.18 -6.66
C MET A 72 -1.69 25.41 -6.95
N ALA A 73 -2.20 26.38 -7.72
CA ALA A 73 -1.51 27.64 -7.95
C ALA A 73 -1.47 28.52 -6.69
N GLU A 74 -2.57 28.58 -5.93
CA GLU A 74 -2.68 29.32 -4.67
C GLU A 74 -1.72 28.78 -3.60
N HIS A 75 -1.62 27.45 -3.46
CA HIS A 75 -0.73 26.82 -2.46
C HIS A 75 0.67 26.49 -3.01
N ARG A 76 1.03 26.97 -4.20
CA ARG A 76 2.29 26.60 -4.87
C ARG A 76 3.52 26.95 -4.04
N GLU A 77 3.58 28.17 -3.52
CA GLU A 77 4.72 28.68 -2.76
C GLU A 77 4.82 27.96 -1.41
N GLU A 78 3.71 27.84 -0.68
CA GLU A 78 3.62 27.10 0.58
C GLU A 78 4.10 25.64 0.40
N MET A 79 3.67 24.94 -0.66
CA MET A 79 4.13 23.57 -0.92
C MET A 79 5.63 23.48 -1.23
N ILE A 80 6.22 24.48 -1.89
CA ILE A 80 7.67 24.53 -2.18
C ILE A 80 8.46 24.71 -0.89
N GLU A 81 8.00 25.58 0.02
CA GLU A 81 8.61 25.82 1.32
C GLU A 81 8.50 24.58 2.21
N LEU A 82 7.30 24.03 2.37
CA LEU A 82 7.05 22.81 3.14
C LEU A 82 7.86 21.62 2.63
N ARG A 83 8.12 21.54 1.31
CA ARG A 83 9.01 20.51 0.75
C ARG A 83 10.44 20.65 1.24
N ARG A 84 10.97 21.88 1.26
CA ARG A 84 12.33 22.17 1.74
C ARG A 84 12.44 21.85 3.23
N GLU A 85 11.45 22.28 4.01
CA GLU A 85 11.38 22.04 5.46
C GLU A 85 11.21 20.57 5.80
N ALA A 86 10.38 19.83 5.06
CA ALA A 86 10.15 18.40 5.28
C ALA A 86 11.34 17.51 4.85
N ASN A 87 12.39 18.11 4.27
CA ASN A 87 13.53 17.44 3.65
C ASN A 87 13.11 16.30 2.72
N LEU A 88 12.06 16.54 1.91
CA LEU A 88 11.51 15.54 0.99
C LEU A 88 12.46 15.36 -0.20
N GLY A 89 13.28 14.31 -0.14
CA GLY A 89 14.14 13.85 -1.23
C GLY A 89 13.50 12.78 -2.12
N GLY A 90 14.14 12.51 -3.26
CA GLY A 90 13.81 11.37 -4.12
C GLY A 90 12.38 11.40 -4.71
N ARG A 91 11.68 10.26 -4.65
CA ARG A 91 10.40 10.04 -5.32
C ARG A 91 9.28 10.94 -4.80
N GLY A 92 9.19 11.15 -3.49
CA GLY A 92 8.16 12.02 -2.90
C GLY A 92 8.30 13.47 -3.37
N ALA A 93 9.54 13.94 -3.52
CA ALA A 93 9.86 15.26 -4.07
C ALA A 93 9.40 15.40 -5.53
N GLN A 94 9.64 14.36 -6.34
CA GLN A 94 9.27 14.32 -7.75
C GLN A 94 7.75 14.26 -7.95
N GLU A 95 7.04 13.51 -7.11
CA GLU A 95 5.57 13.44 -7.14
C GLU A 95 4.95 14.80 -6.79
N LEU A 96 5.50 15.50 -5.80
CA LEU A 96 5.06 16.84 -5.44
C LEU A 96 5.37 17.86 -6.55
N ASP A 97 6.56 17.82 -7.14
CA ASP A 97 6.91 18.68 -8.28
C ASP A 97 5.94 18.50 -9.46
N ARG A 98 5.54 17.26 -9.73
CA ARG A 98 4.55 16.94 -10.77
C ARG A 98 3.16 17.49 -10.42
N ALA A 99 2.73 17.37 -9.16
CA ALA A 99 1.44 17.91 -8.71
C ALA A 99 1.38 19.45 -8.83
N ILE A 100 2.50 20.13 -8.56
CA ILE A 100 2.64 21.59 -8.67
C ILE A 100 2.77 22.05 -10.14
N GLY A 101 2.84 21.11 -11.10
CA GLY A 101 3.05 21.44 -12.52
C GLY A 101 4.44 21.96 -12.81
N ARG A 102 5.43 21.65 -11.96
CA ARG A 102 6.82 21.99 -12.25
C ARG A 102 7.31 21.07 -13.38
N PRO A 103 7.87 21.62 -14.48
CA PRO A 103 8.38 20.80 -15.57
C PRO A 103 9.44 19.85 -15.03
N ARG A 104 9.41 18.59 -15.49
CA ARG A 104 10.39 17.59 -15.04
C ARG A 104 11.81 18.10 -15.34
N PRO A 105 12.75 18.00 -14.39
CA PRO A 105 14.14 18.28 -14.66
C PRO A 105 14.63 17.37 -15.79
N GLY A 106 14.87 17.94 -16.99
CA GLY A 106 15.28 17.19 -18.18
C GLY A 106 14.25 17.14 -19.32
N GLU A 107 13.04 17.66 -19.12
CA GLU A 107 12.00 17.77 -20.16
C GLU A 107 11.97 19.18 -20.79
N ALA A 108 13.04 19.97 -20.61
CA ALA A 108 13.26 21.14 -21.43
C ALA A 108 13.41 20.71 -22.91
N PRO A 109 12.86 21.46 -23.88
CA PRO A 109 12.95 21.14 -25.30
C PRO A 109 14.40 20.82 -25.68
N ARG A 110 14.63 19.62 -26.21
CA ARG A 110 15.97 19.09 -26.54
C ARG A 110 16.72 19.91 -27.61
N GLU A 111 16.11 20.96 -28.15
CA GLU A 111 16.65 21.77 -29.24
C GLU A 111 17.87 22.64 -28.90
N ARG A 112 18.35 22.67 -27.65
CA ARG A 112 19.57 23.45 -27.29
C ARG A 112 20.63 22.70 -26.48
N ARG A 113 20.59 21.36 -26.42
CA ARG A 113 21.57 20.56 -25.64
C ARG A 113 22.68 19.94 -26.50
N ARG A 114 23.19 20.65 -27.51
CA ARG A 114 24.37 20.18 -28.27
C ARG A 114 25.70 20.84 -27.88
N ASP A 115 25.68 21.88 -27.05
CA ASP A 115 26.90 22.66 -26.74
C ASP A 115 27.19 22.83 -25.23
N ALA A 116 26.63 21.98 -24.37
CA ALA A 116 26.79 22.09 -22.91
C ALA A 116 27.34 20.80 -22.27
N ASP A 117 28.41 20.25 -22.85
CA ASP A 117 29.27 19.24 -22.22
C ASP A 117 30.41 19.92 -21.42
N VAL A 118 30.08 20.92 -20.60
CA VAL A 118 31.06 21.63 -19.75
C VAL A 118 30.71 21.40 -18.28
N ALA A 119 31.56 20.60 -17.63
CA ALA A 119 31.89 20.61 -16.20
C ALA A 119 30.74 20.90 -15.21
N MET A 120 30.03 19.85 -14.78
CA MET A 120 29.40 19.85 -13.45
C MET A 120 30.46 19.44 -12.42
N ASP A 121 31.34 20.41 -12.15
CA ASP A 121 32.26 20.42 -11.02
C ASP A 121 31.46 20.60 -9.72
N GLY A 122 31.52 19.59 -8.86
CA GLY A 122 31.61 19.77 -7.40
C GLY A 122 30.63 20.71 -6.72
N SER A 123 29.37 20.86 -7.17
CA SER A 123 28.38 21.58 -6.37
C SER A 123 28.04 20.71 -5.15
N GLU A 124 28.85 20.84 -4.09
CA GLU A 124 28.51 20.51 -2.73
C GLU A 124 27.09 21.02 -2.51
N SER A 125 26.13 20.09 -2.48
CA SER A 125 24.79 20.44 -2.01
C SER A 125 25.03 21.06 -0.65
N PRO A 126 24.67 22.35 -0.44
CA PRO A 126 24.92 23.00 0.82
C PRO A 126 24.32 22.08 1.87
N MET A 127 25.17 21.65 2.81
CA MET A 127 24.77 20.87 3.97
C MET A 127 23.84 21.78 4.78
N MET A 128 22.59 21.89 4.32
CA MET A 128 21.53 22.62 4.99
C MET A 128 21.47 22.04 6.38
N GLY A 129 21.77 22.89 7.37
CA GLY A 129 21.82 22.49 8.77
C GLY A 129 20.61 21.63 9.11
N GLU A 130 20.83 20.59 9.90
CA GLU A 130 19.81 19.60 10.26
C GLU A 130 18.54 20.33 10.75
N VAL A 131 17.50 20.31 9.91
CA VAL A 131 16.19 20.82 10.29
C VAL A 131 15.66 19.88 11.37
N PRO A 132 15.23 20.39 12.55
CA PRO A 132 14.73 19.55 13.63
C PRO A 132 13.60 18.61 13.17
N ASP A 133 13.61 17.36 13.63
CA ASP A 133 12.63 16.33 13.23
C ASP A 133 11.17 16.77 13.45
N GLU A 134 10.92 17.57 14.49
CA GLU A 134 9.59 18.12 14.80
C GLU A 134 9.10 19.07 13.70
N GLN A 135 9.99 19.92 13.16
CA GLN A 135 9.65 20.82 12.06
C GLN A 135 9.39 20.03 10.78
N GLN A 136 10.18 18.98 10.52
CA GLN A 136 9.94 18.11 9.36
C GLN A 136 8.57 17.40 9.46
N ALA A 137 8.21 16.90 10.65
CA ALA A 137 6.92 16.25 10.88
C ALA A 137 5.75 17.22 10.72
N ALA A 138 5.86 18.44 11.26
CA ALA A 138 4.89 19.51 11.09
C ALA A 138 4.72 19.90 9.61
N ALA A 139 5.83 20.06 8.88
CA ALA A 139 5.80 20.38 7.46
C ALA A 139 5.10 19.28 6.64
N ARG A 140 5.37 18.00 6.94
CA ARG A 140 4.65 16.86 6.32
C ARG A 140 3.18 16.82 6.67
N GLN A 141 2.80 17.22 7.89
CA GLN A 141 1.40 17.31 8.28
C GLN A 141 0.68 18.44 7.53
N ARG A 142 1.31 19.62 7.42
CA ARG A 142 0.77 20.75 6.68
C ARG A 142 0.62 20.44 5.19
N LEU A 143 1.63 19.78 4.61
CA LEU A 143 1.56 19.31 3.22
C LEU A 143 0.38 18.35 2.99
N ARG A 144 0.13 17.43 3.93
CA ARG A 144 -1.05 16.55 3.88
C ARG A 144 -2.36 17.33 3.95
N GLN A 145 -2.46 18.34 4.83
CA GLN A 145 -3.65 19.18 4.94
C GLN A 145 -3.96 19.92 3.63
N ILE A 146 -2.96 20.50 2.98
CA ILE A 146 -3.12 21.16 1.66
C ILE A 146 -3.61 20.13 0.64
N MET A 147 -2.99 18.94 0.58
CA MET A 147 -3.39 17.90 -0.36
C MET A 147 -4.81 17.36 -0.09
N GLU A 148 -5.25 17.31 1.18
CA GLU A 148 -6.59 16.87 1.58
C GLU A 148 -7.68 17.90 1.31
N GLY A 149 -7.32 19.20 1.29
CA GLY A 149 -8.19 20.33 0.98
C GLY A 149 -8.37 20.59 -0.51
N ALA A 150 -7.57 19.95 -1.37
CA ALA A 150 -7.70 20.06 -2.81
C ALA A 150 -9.07 19.54 -3.29
N PRO A 151 -9.65 20.12 -4.36
CA PRO A 151 -10.88 19.61 -4.97
C PRO A 151 -10.79 18.11 -5.25
N ARG A 152 -11.74 17.35 -4.69
CA ARG A 152 -11.70 15.88 -4.73
C ARG A 152 -12.33 15.34 -6.00
N VAL A 153 -11.73 14.29 -6.54
CA VAL A 153 -12.27 13.55 -7.70
C VAL A 153 -13.64 12.96 -7.36
N GLU A 154 -13.89 12.58 -6.11
CA GLU A 154 -15.18 12.04 -5.65
C GLU A 154 -16.32 13.03 -5.86
N ASP A 155 -16.09 14.32 -5.59
CA ASP A 155 -17.12 15.35 -5.76
C ASP A 155 -17.46 15.52 -7.24
N PHE A 156 -16.45 15.49 -8.10
CA PHE A 156 -16.61 15.44 -9.56
C PHE A 156 -17.40 14.20 -10.00
N ALA A 157 -16.98 13.02 -9.55
CA ALA A 157 -17.60 11.74 -9.90
C ALA A 157 -19.07 11.70 -9.47
N THR A 158 -19.37 12.18 -8.25
CA THR A 158 -20.72 12.28 -7.71
C THR A 158 -21.60 13.18 -8.57
N ARG A 159 -21.12 14.38 -8.94
CA ARG A 159 -21.88 15.31 -9.81
C ARG A 159 -22.14 14.72 -11.19
N VAL A 160 -21.17 14.03 -11.77
CA VAL A 160 -21.36 13.32 -13.04
C VAL A 160 -22.39 12.20 -12.86
N TRP A 161 -22.25 11.37 -11.84
CA TRP A 161 -23.16 10.26 -11.55
C TRP A 161 -24.61 10.71 -11.33
N GLU A 162 -24.82 11.80 -10.58
CA GLU A 162 -26.13 12.43 -10.37
C GLU A 162 -26.75 12.95 -11.69
N SER A 163 -25.93 13.22 -12.72
CA SER A 163 -26.41 13.68 -14.04
C SER A 163 -26.79 12.56 -15.00
N LEU A 164 -26.40 11.31 -14.71
CA LEU A 164 -26.64 10.15 -15.57
C LEU A 164 -28.04 9.56 -15.34
N ALA A 165 -28.67 9.13 -16.43
CA ALA A 165 -29.92 8.36 -16.38
C ALA A 165 -29.69 6.96 -15.77
N ALA A 166 -30.75 6.27 -15.35
CA ALA A 166 -30.66 4.90 -14.83
C ALA A 166 -29.96 3.89 -15.80
N PRO A 167 -30.32 3.79 -17.10
CA PRO A 167 -29.63 2.86 -18.00
C PRO A 167 -28.15 3.20 -18.20
N GLN A 168 -27.81 4.50 -18.20
CA GLN A 168 -26.43 4.98 -18.30
C GLN A 168 -25.61 4.61 -17.07
N ARG A 169 -26.17 4.78 -15.87
CA ARG A 169 -25.53 4.38 -14.61
C ARG A 169 -25.24 2.88 -14.60
N ALA A 170 -26.21 2.06 -14.99
CA ALA A 170 -26.03 0.61 -15.09
C ALA A 170 -24.92 0.22 -16.08
N ALA A 171 -24.84 0.89 -17.23
CA ALA A 171 -23.78 0.65 -18.22
C ALA A 171 -22.38 1.05 -17.71
N VAL A 172 -22.26 2.19 -17.01
CA VAL A 172 -20.99 2.60 -16.39
C VAL A 172 -20.61 1.63 -15.27
N GLU A 173 -21.55 1.21 -14.44
CA GLU A 173 -21.33 0.24 -13.37
C GLU A 173 -20.82 -1.09 -13.91
N ALA A 174 -21.42 -1.60 -14.99
CA ALA A 174 -20.95 -2.81 -15.67
C ALA A 174 -19.48 -2.70 -16.13
N ARG A 175 -19.08 -1.56 -16.69
CA ARG A 175 -17.67 -1.31 -17.07
C ARG A 175 -16.74 -1.25 -15.86
N LEU A 176 -17.20 -0.66 -14.76
CA LEU A 176 -16.43 -0.61 -13.53
C LEU A 176 -16.28 -2.02 -12.93
N ASP A 177 -17.30 -2.87 -13.01
CA ASP A 177 -17.24 -4.27 -12.59
C ASP A 177 -16.29 -5.11 -13.44
N GLU A 178 -16.31 -4.94 -14.76
CA GLU A 178 -15.34 -5.56 -15.67
C GLU A 178 -13.90 -5.20 -15.26
N TRP A 179 -13.65 -3.93 -14.95
CA TRP A 179 -12.34 -3.48 -14.48
C TRP A 179 -11.99 -4.07 -13.11
N ARG A 180 -12.92 -4.10 -12.15
CA ARG A 180 -12.69 -4.71 -10.82
C ARG A 180 -12.35 -6.19 -10.95
N ALA A 181 -13.04 -6.92 -11.82
CA ALA A 181 -12.76 -8.32 -12.10
C ALA A 181 -11.38 -8.51 -12.75
N ALA A 182 -11.03 -7.67 -13.73
CA ALA A 182 -9.72 -7.69 -14.36
C ALA A 182 -8.59 -7.36 -13.36
N GLU A 183 -8.82 -6.42 -12.46
CA GLU A 183 -7.86 -6.03 -11.42
C GLU A 183 -7.70 -7.11 -10.35
N ALA A 184 -8.79 -7.75 -9.94
CA ALA A 184 -8.75 -8.92 -9.06
C ALA A 184 -7.90 -10.04 -9.68
N LYS A 185 -8.13 -10.36 -10.96
CA LYS A 185 -7.35 -11.34 -11.71
C LYS A 185 -5.87 -10.93 -11.80
N ARG A 186 -5.55 -9.67 -12.10
CA ARG A 186 -4.16 -9.18 -12.12
C ARG A 186 -3.46 -9.35 -10.77
N ARG A 187 -4.17 -9.12 -9.66
CA ARG A 187 -3.63 -9.31 -8.30
C ARG A 187 -3.36 -10.77 -8.00
N GLU A 188 -4.27 -11.67 -8.37
CA GLU A 188 -4.07 -13.12 -8.23
C GLU A 188 -2.88 -13.59 -9.05
N GLU A 189 -2.77 -13.19 -10.31
CA GLU A 189 -1.63 -13.51 -11.19
C GLU A 189 -0.31 -12.98 -10.63
N ALA A 190 -0.29 -11.75 -10.11
CA ALA A 190 0.89 -11.17 -9.47
C ALA A 190 1.30 -11.96 -8.22
N TYR A 191 0.34 -12.40 -7.40
CA TYR A 191 0.61 -13.23 -6.23
C TYR A 191 1.17 -14.60 -6.63
N VAL A 192 0.56 -15.28 -7.61
CA VAL A 192 1.07 -16.57 -8.12
C VAL A 192 2.48 -16.41 -8.68
N ARG A 193 2.75 -15.33 -9.42
CA ARG A 193 4.08 -15.03 -9.95
C ARG A 193 5.10 -14.78 -8.83
N GLN A 194 4.75 -13.98 -7.82
CA GLN A 194 5.61 -13.75 -6.67
C GLN A 194 5.91 -15.06 -5.94
N ARG A 195 4.90 -15.88 -5.70
CA ARG A 195 5.05 -17.17 -5.01
C ARG A 195 5.88 -18.17 -5.82
N ALA A 196 5.75 -18.16 -7.15
CA ALA A 196 6.60 -18.97 -8.04
C ALA A 196 8.06 -18.52 -7.99
N MET A 197 8.33 -17.22 -8.03
CA MET A 197 9.68 -16.66 -7.89
C MET A 197 10.29 -16.96 -6.50
N GLU A 198 9.49 -16.89 -5.43
CA GLU A 198 9.93 -17.25 -4.08
C GLU A 198 10.23 -18.74 -3.96
N ARG A 199 9.41 -19.60 -4.59
CA ARG A 199 9.66 -21.04 -4.66
C ARG A 199 10.92 -21.36 -5.45
N GLU A 200 11.20 -20.65 -6.53
CA GLU A 200 12.42 -20.81 -7.32
C GLU A 200 13.65 -20.32 -6.54
N ARG A 201 13.54 -19.16 -5.88
CA ARG A 201 14.61 -18.61 -5.04
C ARG A 201 14.94 -19.48 -3.82
N ASN A 202 13.92 -20.12 -3.23
CA ASN A 202 14.07 -20.99 -2.06
C ASN A 202 14.15 -22.48 -2.42
N ALA A 203 14.07 -22.83 -3.71
CA ALA A 203 14.32 -24.21 -4.12
C ALA A 203 15.75 -24.54 -3.67
N PRO A 204 15.96 -25.62 -2.89
CA PRO A 204 17.30 -26.03 -2.53
C PRO A 204 18.02 -26.19 -3.86
N ALA A 205 19.08 -25.40 -4.07
CA ALA A 205 19.88 -25.48 -5.28
C ALA A 205 20.16 -26.95 -5.48
N ALA A 206 19.50 -27.55 -6.47
CA ALA A 206 19.74 -28.93 -6.84
C ALA A 206 21.23 -28.89 -7.16
N GLN A 207 22.05 -29.36 -6.23
CA GLN A 207 23.48 -29.39 -6.41
C GLN A 207 23.63 -30.07 -7.76
N PRO A 208 24.23 -29.41 -8.76
CA PRO A 208 24.38 -30.01 -10.07
C PRO A 208 25.05 -31.35 -9.78
N GLU A 209 24.24 -32.39 -9.96
CA GLU A 209 24.60 -33.74 -9.63
C GLU A 209 25.93 -33.95 -10.33
N SER A 210 26.92 -34.34 -9.55
CA SER A 210 28.32 -34.38 -9.95
C SER A 210 28.47 -35.39 -11.08
N ALA A 211 28.16 -34.93 -12.29
CA ALA A 211 28.53 -35.57 -13.52
C ALA A 211 30.06 -35.56 -13.53
N GLN A 212 30.60 -36.76 -13.39
CA GLN A 212 32.01 -37.10 -13.58
C GLN A 212 32.93 -36.78 -12.39
N ARG A 213 32.74 -37.52 -11.30
CA ARG A 213 33.92 -38.19 -10.73
C ARG A 213 34.15 -39.48 -11.54
N PRO A 214 35.23 -39.58 -12.34
CA PRO A 214 35.53 -40.81 -13.05
C PRO A 214 35.73 -41.96 -12.06
N ALA A 215 35.12 -43.10 -12.37
CA ALA A 215 35.20 -44.33 -11.60
C ALA A 215 36.65 -44.69 -11.27
N ARG A 216 37.06 -44.51 -10.00
CA ARG A 216 38.24 -45.18 -9.46
C ARG A 216 37.84 -46.62 -9.14
N ARG A 217 38.57 -47.53 -9.78
CA ARG A 217 38.62 -49.00 -9.69
C ARG A 217 38.16 -49.61 -8.34
N PRO A 218 37.48 -50.77 -8.38
CA PRO A 218 37.23 -51.59 -7.20
C PRO A 218 38.44 -52.50 -6.95
N GLN A 219 39.36 -52.11 -6.08
CA GLN A 219 40.39 -53.02 -5.54
C GLN A 219 41.03 -52.35 -4.32
N ALA A 220 40.41 -52.58 -3.15
CA ALA A 220 41.00 -52.52 -1.79
C ALA A 220 39.94 -52.09 -0.75
N GLU A 221 38.87 -52.86 -0.57
CA GLU A 221 37.95 -52.66 0.57
C GLU A 221 37.48 -54.00 1.18
N ALA A 222 38.29 -55.05 1.05
CA ALA A 222 38.07 -56.33 1.73
C ALA A 222 38.66 -56.39 3.15
N GLU A 223 39.30 -55.33 3.65
CA GLU A 223 40.09 -55.42 4.90
C GLU A 223 39.82 -54.34 5.97
N MET A 224 38.79 -53.50 5.80
CA MET A 224 38.47 -52.47 6.81
C MET A 224 37.09 -52.63 7.46
N MET A 225 36.48 -53.81 7.33
CA MET A 225 35.17 -54.17 7.90
C MET A 225 35.21 -54.60 9.38
N GLN A 226 36.32 -54.40 10.12
CA GLN A 226 36.43 -54.85 11.52
C GLN A 226 36.57 -53.76 12.59
N ARG A 227 36.63 -52.46 12.25
CA ARG A 227 36.69 -51.42 13.29
C ARG A 227 35.93 -50.16 12.90
N ARG A 228 34.60 -50.21 12.99
CA ARG A 228 33.81 -49.01 13.23
C ARG A 228 32.77 -49.28 14.31
N PRO A 229 32.80 -48.55 15.44
CA PRO A 229 31.82 -48.74 16.50
C PRO A 229 30.44 -48.35 15.98
N GLN A 230 29.45 -49.18 16.32
CA GLN A 230 28.03 -48.87 16.28
C GLN A 230 27.81 -47.52 17.01
N MET A 231 27.64 -46.44 16.27
CA MET A 231 26.94 -45.27 16.77
C MET A 231 25.48 -45.51 16.42
N ALA A 232 24.75 -45.85 17.48
CA ALA A 232 23.34 -46.19 17.45
C ALA A 232 22.51 -45.10 16.78
N ASP A 233 21.61 -45.56 15.91
CA ASP A 233 20.34 -44.91 15.64
C ASP A 233 19.65 -44.58 16.97
N GLY A 234 19.80 -43.32 17.36
CA GLY A 234 19.19 -42.72 18.53
C GLY A 234 18.37 -41.49 18.15
N GLN A 235 17.62 -41.54 17.04
CA GLN A 235 16.41 -40.74 16.94
C GLN A 235 15.43 -41.32 17.97
N ALA A 236 15.55 -40.83 19.20
CA ALA A 236 14.52 -41.00 20.20
C ALA A 236 13.19 -40.58 19.56
N PRO A 237 12.12 -41.40 19.63
CA PRO A 237 10.80 -40.94 19.24
C PRO A 237 10.51 -39.71 20.09
N GLU A 238 10.37 -38.54 19.45
CA GLU A 238 9.86 -37.35 20.10
C GLU A 238 8.58 -37.77 20.80
N ARG A 239 8.64 -37.82 22.15
CA ARG A 239 7.46 -38.14 22.94
C ARG A 239 6.38 -37.13 22.51
N PRO A 240 5.20 -37.59 22.06
CA PRO A 240 4.15 -36.69 21.63
C PRO A 240 3.91 -35.70 22.76
N ASN A 241 4.21 -34.43 22.49
CA ASN A 241 4.09 -33.37 23.49
C ASN A 241 2.59 -33.22 23.79
N VAL A 242 2.12 -33.92 24.82
CA VAL A 242 0.70 -33.97 25.22
C VAL A 242 0.14 -32.56 25.43
N ALA A 243 0.98 -31.62 25.86
CA ALA A 243 0.62 -30.21 25.98
C ALA A 243 0.38 -29.52 24.63
N ALA A 244 1.11 -29.89 23.57
CA ALA A 244 0.87 -29.39 22.22
C ALA A 244 -0.43 -29.94 21.62
N ALA A 245 -0.73 -31.22 21.87
CA ALA A 245 -1.99 -31.84 21.45
C ALA A 245 -3.21 -31.18 22.11
N GLN A 246 -3.16 -30.96 23.43
CA GLN A 246 -4.22 -30.25 24.16
C GLN A 246 -4.36 -28.78 23.72
N ARG A 247 -3.25 -28.11 23.40
CA ARG A 247 -3.29 -26.74 22.88
C ARG A 247 -3.96 -26.68 21.51
N ARG A 248 -3.64 -27.63 20.62
CA ARG A 248 -4.28 -27.76 19.30
C ARG A 248 -5.77 -28.00 19.42
N GLU A 249 -6.20 -28.88 20.33
CA GLU A 249 -7.63 -29.16 20.54
C GLU A 249 -8.40 -27.94 21.06
N ARG A 250 -7.81 -27.15 21.98
CA ARG A 250 -8.42 -25.89 22.44
C ARG A 250 -8.53 -24.86 21.33
N LEU A 251 -7.53 -24.77 20.45
CA LEU A 251 -7.57 -23.87 19.28
C LEU A 251 -8.64 -24.31 18.27
N MET A 252 -8.77 -25.61 17.99
CA MET A 252 -9.82 -26.13 17.10
C MET A 252 -11.22 -25.83 17.65
N ARG A 253 -11.45 -26.02 18.96
CA ARG A 253 -12.73 -25.67 19.59
C ARG A 253 -13.04 -24.16 19.58
N LEU A 254 -12.02 -23.30 19.61
CA LEU A 254 -12.20 -21.86 19.43
C LEU A 254 -12.54 -21.53 17.97
N PHE A 255 -11.89 -22.19 17.01
CA PHE A 255 -12.19 -22.04 15.58
C PHE A 255 -13.63 -22.45 15.25
N GLU A 256 -14.12 -23.57 15.80
CA GLU A 256 -15.50 -24.04 15.59
C GLU A 256 -16.56 -23.09 16.16
N ARG A 257 -16.21 -22.24 17.14
CA ARG A 257 -17.12 -21.25 17.73
C ARG A 257 -17.12 -19.91 17.00
N LEU A 258 -16.16 -19.67 16.12
CA LEU A 258 -16.09 -18.45 15.32
C LEU A 258 -17.00 -18.57 14.09
N SER A 259 -17.65 -17.46 13.71
CA SER A 259 -18.41 -17.42 12.46
C SER A 259 -17.47 -17.63 11.25
N PRO A 260 -17.98 -18.13 10.11
CA PRO A 260 -17.18 -18.33 8.90
C PRO A 260 -16.35 -17.09 8.51
N GLU A 261 -16.96 -15.90 8.57
CA GLU A 261 -16.27 -14.63 8.26
C GLU A 261 -15.13 -14.30 9.25
N GLN A 262 -15.27 -14.68 10.52
CA GLN A 262 -14.21 -14.49 11.52
C GLN A 262 -13.06 -15.48 11.33
N GLN A 263 -13.36 -16.70 10.88
CA GLN A 263 -12.34 -17.70 10.54
C GLN A 263 -11.48 -17.22 9.38
N GLU A 264 -12.09 -16.69 8.31
CA GLU A 264 -11.38 -16.12 7.16
C GLU A 264 -10.49 -14.94 7.57
N ASN A 265 -11.03 -14.01 8.37
CA ASN A 265 -10.25 -12.87 8.87
C ASN A 265 -9.06 -13.30 9.72
N MET A 266 -9.20 -14.34 10.55
CA MET A 266 -8.12 -14.85 11.38
C MET A 266 -7.04 -15.57 10.55
N LEU A 267 -7.45 -16.39 9.58
CA LEU A 267 -6.54 -17.05 8.65
C LEU A 267 -5.73 -16.03 7.85
N GLN A 268 -6.39 -14.97 7.36
CA GLN A 268 -5.71 -13.92 6.61
C GLN A 268 -4.72 -13.11 7.48
N ARG A 269 -5.02 -12.91 8.77
CA ARG A 269 -4.06 -12.30 9.71
C ARG A 269 -2.85 -13.18 9.97
N LEU A 270 -3.06 -14.50 10.12
CA LEU A 270 -1.98 -15.46 10.27
C LEU A 270 -1.11 -15.53 9.02
N GLU A 271 -1.71 -15.51 7.82
CA GLU A 271 -0.98 -15.47 6.56
C GLU A 271 -0.13 -14.20 6.44
N ASN A 272 -0.69 -13.03 6.79
CA ASN A 272 0.07 -11.77 6.81
C ASN A 272 1.20 -11.79 7.85
N ALA A 273 0.97 -12.31 9.06
CA ALA A 273 2.01 -12.41 10.09
C ALA A 273 3.14 -13.38 9.70
N LEU A 274 2.81 -14.47 8.99
CA LEU A 274 3.79 -15.40 8.44
C LEU A 274 4.61 -14.73 7.33
N ARG A 275 3.96 -13.93 6.48
CA ARG A 275 4.60 -13.15 5.41
C ARG A 275 5.54 -12.07 5.95
N ASP A 276 5.14 -11.41 7.02
CA ASP A 276 5.92 -10.35 7.67
C ASP A 276 7.03 -10.89 8.60
N GLY A 277 7.21 -12.23 8.67
CA GLY A 277 8.23 -12.86 9.51
C GLY A 277 8.06 -12.61 11.01
N THR A 278 6.93 -12.05 11.43
CA THR A 278 6.67 -11.60 12.79
C THR A 278 5.76 -12.62 13.48
N MET A 279 6.24 -13.86 13.60
CA MET A 279 5.53 -14.89 14.35
C MET A 279 5.62 -14.59 15.86
N PRO A 280 4.50 -14.38 16.56
CA PRO A 280 4.51 -14.21 18.01
C PRO A 280 4.90 -15.54 18.68
N GLY A 281 6.15 -15.63 19.11
CA GLY A 281 6.67 -16.78 19.87
C GLY A 281 7.84 -17.54 19.24
N ALA A 282 8.26 -17.19 18.02
CA ALA A 282 9.55 -17.63 17.51
C ALA A 282 10.63 -16.71 18.10
N ALA A 283 11.25 -17.14 19.21
CA ALA A 283 12.47 -16.51 19.71
C ALA A 283 13.57 -16.69 18.65
N ALA A 284 13.68 -15.75 17.73
CA ALA A 284 14.80 -15.70 16.80
C ALA A 284 16.08 -15.45 17.61
N PRO A 285 17.17 -16.20 17.38
CA PRO A 285 18.48 -15.84 17.90
C PRO A 285 18.93 -14.57 17.19
N GLY A 286 18.68 -13.42 17.82
CA GLY A 286 19.12 -12.13 17.30
C GLY A 286 20.65 -12.06 17.23
N PRO A 287 21.22 -11.38 16.22
CA PRO A 287 22.65 -11.10 16.20
C PRO A 287 22.99 -10.19 17.39
N ALA A 288 24.07 -10.53 18.09
CA ALA A 288 24.60 -9.79 19.23
C ALA A 288 24.95 -8.35 18.82
N ARG A 289 23.97 -7.43 18.91
CA ARG A 289 24.24 -5.99 18.86
C ARG A 289 24.64 -5.53 20.25
N GLY A 290 25.79 -4.88 20.28
CA GLY A 290 26.49 -4.40 21.46
C GLY A 290 25.57 -3.69 22.44
N ARG A 291 25.75 -4.11 23.70
CA ARG A 291 25.20 -3.54 24.92
C ARG A 291 25.68 -2.10 25.09
N ALA A 292 24.99 -1.14 24.46
CA ALA A 292 25.07 0.25 24.85
C ALA A 292 24.44 0.40 26.24
N GLN A 293 25.22 0.98 27.16
CA GLN A 293 24.88 1.20 28.56
C GLN A 293 23.60 2.05 28.67
N ARG A 294 22.60 1.50 29.34
CA ARG A 294 21.34 2.19 29.68
C ARG A 294 21.57 2.96 30.98
N ALA A 295 21.47 4.29 30.92
CA ALA A 295 21.44 5.18 32.07
C ALA A 295 20.21 4.88 32.97
N PRO A 296 20.27 5.16 34.29
CA PRO A 296 19.21 4.83 35.21
C PRO A 296 17.98 5.72 35.04
N ALA A 297 16.83 5.11 35.36
CA ALA A 297 15.51 5.69 35.30
C ALA A 297 15.29 6.67 36.46
N ASP A 298 14.91 7.90 36.13
CA ASP A 298 14.20 8.80 37.03
C ASP A 298 13.19 9.62 36.22
N ALA A 299 12.06 9.94 36.87
CA ALA A 299 10.88 10.65 36.37
C ALA A 299 9.81 9.80 35.62
N ALA A 300 9.10 8.97 36.39
CA ALA A 300 7.73 8.60 36.07
C ALA A 300 6.82 9.85 36.10
N LYS A 301 6.35 10.29 34.92
CA LYS A 301 5.24 11.26 34.83
C LYS A 301 3.91 10.53 35.10
N PRO A 302 3.04 11.05 35.99
CA PRO A 302 1.71 10.47 36.18
C PRO A 302 0.84 10.69 34.93
N ALA A 303 -0.06 9.73 34.67
CA ALA A 303 -1.02 9.80 33.59
C ALA A 303 -1.98 11.00 33.75
N PRO A 304 -2.39 11.66 32.66
CA PRO A 304 -3.37 12.73 32.73
C PRO A 304 -4.74 12.19 33.16
N SER A 305 -5.31 12.77 34.22
CA SER A 305 -6.67 12.50 34.68
C SER A 305 -7.69 13.10 33.72
N MET A 306 -8.72 12.31 33.35
CA MET A 306 -9.83 12.69 32.48
C MET A 306 -11.02 13.26 33.28
N ASP A 307 -10.75 14.04 34.33
CA ASP A 307 -11.76 14.77 35.09
C ASP A 307 -11.69 16.25 34.69
N GLY A 308 -12.61 16.70 33.84
CA GLY A 308 -12.70 18.11 33.46
C GLY A 308 -13.25 18.44 32.07
N VAL A 309 -13.93 17.50 31.40
CA VAL A 309 -14.70 17.86 30.19
C VAL A 309 -16.07 18.37 30.63
N GLU A 310 -16.16 19.69 30.82
CA GLU A 310 -17.39 20.41 31.08
C GLU A 310 -18.21 20.47 29.79
N VAL A 311 -19.30 19.70 29.73
CA VAL A 311 -20.23 19.68 28.59
C VAL A 311 -21.22 20.83 28.79
N PRO A 312 -21.27 21.85 27.90
CA PRO A 312 -22.27 22.90 28.00
C PRO A 312 -23.67 22.31 27.75
N GLY A 313 -24.56 22.53 28.71
CA GLY A 313 -25.96 22.13 28.62
C GLY A 313 -26.73 22.94 27.57
N PRO A 314 -27.78 22.37 26.96
CA PRO A 314 -28.57 23.05 25.94
C PRO A 314 -29.48 24.10 26.59
N ALA A 315 -29.03 25.35 26.60
CA ALA A 315 -29.87 26.50 26.89
C ALA A 315 -30.06 27.34 25.61
N GLU A 316 -31.32 27.46 25.23
CA GLU A 316 -31.91 28.64 24.60
C GLU A 316 -31.41 28.99 23.18
N VAL A 317 -32.05 28.35 22.19
CA VAL A 317 -32.31 28.98 20.90
C VAL A 317 -33.82 29.20 20.82
N ASP A 318 -34.24 30.41 21.16
CA ASP A 318 -35.49 31.02 20.67
C ASP A 318 -35.27 31.55 19.25
#